data_AF-A0A0D6LX29-F1
#
_entry.id   AF-A0A0D6LX29-F1
#
_cell.length_a   1.000
_cell.length_b   1.000
_cell.length_c   1.000
_cell.angle_alpha   90.00
_cell.angle_beta   90.00
_cell.angle_gamma   90.00
#
_symmetry.space_group_name_H-M   'P 1'
#
loop_
_entity.id
_entity.type
_entity.pdbx_description
1 polymer ?
#
loop_
_entity_poly.entity_id
_entity_poly.type
_entity_poly.pdbx_seq_one_letter_code
_entity_poly.pdbx_strand_id
1 'polypeptide(L)'
;MGIGTLKQLAAKNYSTILGTCMYCNFGETLNTTHIVRLNLQQRGDVARHINEILMKAGVQYRQRNYIQEELLKRLPNHSTNGAEERSEVERSVLSDPIIFQHFIDIYYYDYVIFGYKLPQISRIKPEKERH
;
A
#
# COMPACT_ATOMS: atom_id res chain seq x y z
N MET A 1 11.65 -22.40 1.04
CA MET A 1 11.95 -21.02 0.59
C MET A 1 11.36 -20.09 1.64
N GLY A 2 12.17 -19.30 2.36
CA GLY A 2 11.70 -18.52 3.51
C GLY A 2 10.90 -17.28 3.11
N ILE A 3 9.99 -16.82 3.97
CA ILE A 3 9.17 -15.61 3.77
C ILE A 3 10.04 -14.37 3.48
N GLY A 4 11.25 -14.30 4.07
CA GLY A 4 12.22 -13.23 3.80
C GLY A 4 12.75 -13.20 2.36
N THR A 5 12.94 -14.36 1.73
CA THR A 5 13.47 -14.47 0.36
C THR A 5 12.44 -13.98 -0.67
N LEU A 6 11.15 -14.26 -0.44
CA LEU A 6 10.04 -13.82 -1.30
C LEU A 6 9.85 -12.30 -1.27
N LYS A 7 9.93 -11.69 -0.08
CA LYS A 7 9.84 -10.22 0.05
C LYS A 7 10.99 -9.49 -0.65
N GLN A 8 12.21 -10.00 -0.51
CA GLN A 8 13.37 -9.40 -1.14
C GLN A 8 13.29 -9.49 -2.67
N LEU A 9 12.83 -10.62 -3.21
CA LEU A 9 12.60 -10.79 -4.65
C LEU A 9 11.48 -9.88 -5.15
N ALA A 10 10.38 -9.78 -4.41
CA ALA A 10 9.28 -8.88 -4.72
C ALA A 10 9.73 -7.42 -4.79
N ALA A 11 10.53 -6.95 -3.83
CA ALA A 11 11.02 -5.57 -3.80
C ALA A 11 12.01 -5.25 -4.93
N LYS A 12 12.81 -6.24 -5.36
CA LYS A 12 13.66 -6.10 -6.56
C LYS A 12 12.80 -5.92 -7.82
N ASN A 13 11.79 -6.77 -8.01
CA ASN A 13 10.90 -6.69 -9.17
C ASN A 13 10.04 -5.41 -9.17
N TYR A 14 9.60 -4.97 -7.99
CA TYR A 14 8.82 -3.73 -7.82
C TYR A 14 9.56 -2.50 -8.33
N SER A 15 10.87 -2.41 -8.07
CA SER A 15 11.73 -1.33 -8.58
C SER A 15 11.87 -1.34 -10.11
N THR A 16 11.67 -2.48 -10.76
CA THR A 16 11.77 -2.62 -12.23
C THR A 16 10.46 -2.25 -12.93
N ILE A 17 9.31 -2.54 -12.31
CA ILE A 17 7.99 -2.40 -12.94
C ILE A 17 7.51 -0.94 -12.99
N LEU A 18 7.83 -0.13 -11.97
CA LEU A 18 7.25 1.22 -11.85
C LEU A 18 7.91 2.30 -12.71
N GLY A 19 8.96 1.98 -13.48
CA GLY A 19 9.55 2.82 -14.54
C GLY A 19 10.06 4.22 -14.13
N THR A 20 9.86 4.61 -12.88
CA THR A 20 10.22 5.90 -12.31
C THR A 20 10.98 5.62 -11.01
N CYS A 21 12.18 6.20 -10.91
CA CYS A 21 13.09 6.10 -9.77
C CYS A 21 12.53 6.81 -8.52
N MET A 22 11.26 6.61 -8.14
CA MET A 22 10.73 7.16 -6.89
C MET A 22 11.33 6.46 -5.67
N TYR A 23 11.83 5.22 -5.84
CA TYR A 23 12.53 4.44 -4.82
C TYR A 23 13.61 3.56 -5.46
N CYS A 24 14.59 4.18 -6.13
CA CYS A 24 15.76 3.45 -6.60
C CYS A 24 16.40 2.67 -5.43
N ASN A 25 16.73 1.41 -5.67
CA ASN A 25 17.31 0.49 -4.68
C ASN A 25 16.38 0.15 -3.50
N PHE A 26 15.05 0.23 -3.68
CA PHE A 26 14.11 -0.21 -2.66
C PHE A 26 14.35 -1.67 -2.22
N GLY A 27 14.68 -2.57 -3.15
CA GLY A 27 15.01 -3.96 -2.84
C GLY A 27 16.23 -4.14 -1.92
N GLU A 28 17.19 -3.22 -1.97
CA GLU A 28 18.40 -3.23 -1.14
C GLU A 28 18.16 -2.56 0.22
N THR A 29 17.37 -1.49 0.22
CA THR A 29 17.06 -0.69 1.41
C THR A 29 15.83 -1.17 2.17
N LEU A 30 15.11 -2.18 1.67
CA LEU A 30 13.89 -2.70 2.29
C LEU A 30 14.10 -3.07 3.77
N ASN A 31 15.24 -3.70 4.09
CA ASN A 31 15.54 -4.17 5.44
C ASN A 31 15.81 -3.04 6.43
N THR A 32 16.19 -1.86 5.95
CA THR A 32 16.46 -0.67 6.75
C THR A 32 15.34 0.38 6.65
N THR A 33 14.33 0.13 5.83
CA THR A 33 13.22 1.05 5.59
C THR A 33 12.13 0.88 6.65
N HIS A 34 11.68 1.99 7.23
CA HIS A 34 10.53 2.02 8.12
C HIS A 34 9.23 2.22 7.31
N ILE A 35 8.41 1.18 7.23
CA ILE A 35 7.10 1.24 6.57
C ILE A 35 6.05 1.66 7.60
N VAL A 36 5.48 2.85 7.44
CA VAL A 36 4.39 3.36 8.28
C VAL A 36 3.05 3.17 7.56
N ARG A 37 2.12 2.42 8.17
CA ARG A 37 0.77 2.26 7.63
C ARG A 37 -0.08 3.47 7.98
N LEU A 38 -0.55 4.19 6.96
CA LEU A 38 -1.44 5.32 7.15
C LEU A 38 -2.85 4.83 7.48
N ASN A 39 -3.32 5.10 8.69
CA ASN A 39 -4.72 4.96 9.05
C ASN A 39 -5.34 6.35 9.24
N LEU A 40 -6.19 6.76 8.28
CA LEU A 40 -6.81 8.08 8.29
C LEU A 40 -7.78 8.30 9.46
N GLN A 41 -8.24 7.24 10.13
CA GLN A 41 -9.05 7.30 11.35
C GLN A 41 -8.20 7.44 12.62
N GLN A 42 -6.91 7.09 12.54
CA GLN A 42 -5.95 7.11 13.65
C GLN A 42 -4.76 8.02 13.31
N ARG A 43 -5.03 9.23 12.82
CA ARG A 43 -3.97 10.18 12.42
C ARG A 43 -3.01 10.52 13.56
N GLY A 44 -3.51 10.58 14.78
CA GLY A 44 -2.70 10.79 15.98
C GLY A 44 -1.63 9.71 16.15
N ASP A 45 -1.99 8.44 15.92
CA ASP A 45 -1.04 7.33 16.00
C ASP A 45 -0.01 7.37 14.88
N VAL A 46 -0.43 7.71 13.65
CA VAL A 46 0.48 7.90 12.53
C VAL A 46 1.48 9.03 12.82
N ALA A 47 0.99 10.18 13.27
CA ALA A 47 1.82 11.34 13.58
C ALA A 47 2.83 11.05 14.70
N ARG A 48 2.38 10.35 15.75
CA ARG A 48 3.26 9.88 16.83
C ARG A 48 4.33 8.92 16.33
N HIS A 49 3.95 7.92 15.51
CA HIS A 49 4.88 6.92 15.01
C HIS A 49 5.94 7.54 14.08
N ILE A 50 5.55 8.47 13.22
CA ILE A 50 6.48 9.25 12.39
C ILE A 50 7.42 10.09 13.26
N ASN A 51 6.91 10.78 14.28
CA ASN A 51 7.73 11.56 15.19
C ASN A 51 8.78 10.69 15.92
N GLU A 52 8.42 9.49 16.37
CA GLU A 52 9.33 8.52 17.00
C GLU A 52 10.46 8.08 16.04
N ILE A 53 10.13 7.82 14.77
CA ILE A 53 11.12 7.45 13.73
C ILE A 53 12.10 8.61 13.51
N LEU A 54 11.59 9.84 13.32
CA LEU A 54 12.41 11.02 13.08
C LEU A 54 13.27 11.37 14.30
N MET A 55 12.75 11.16 15.52
CA MET A 55 13.52 11.35 16.75
C MET A 55 14.71 10.40 16.81
N LYS A 56 14.52 9.11 16.50
CA LYS A 56 15.61 8.11 16.44
C LYS A 56 16.63 8.42 15.35
N ALA A 57 16.20 9.06 14.26
CA ALA A 57 17.08 9.54 13.20
C ALA A 57 17.83 10.85 13.55
N GLY A 58 17.63 11.41 14.75
CA GLY A 58 18.33 12.62 15.20
C GLY A 58 17.76 13.93 14.65
N VAL A 59 16.54 13.92 14.11
CA VAL A 59 15.89 15.13 13.57
C VAL A 59 15.53 16.09 14.70
N GLN A 60 15.82 17.38 14.50
CA GLN A 60 15.62 18.41 15.51
C GLN A 60 14.14 18.57 15.86
N TYR A 61 13.86 18.90 17.13
CA TYR A 61 12.49 19.04 17.64
C TYR A 61 11.62 19.97 16.80
N ARG A 62 12.15 21.13 16.39
CA ARG A 62 11.40 22.13 15.60
C ARG A 62 10.85 21.54 14.29
N GLN A 63 11.65 20.75 13.58
CA GLN A 63 11.26 20.11 12.32
C GLN A 63 10.23 18.99 12.57
N ARG A 64 10.46 18.18 13.61
CA ARG A 64 9.54 17.11 13.99
C ARG A 64 8.16 17.65 14.41
N ASN A 65 8.14 18.72 15.20
CA ASN A 65 6.91 19.37 15.64
C ASN A 65 6.12 19.93 14.46
N TYR A 66 6.79 20.60 13.52
CA TYR A 66 6.15 21.07 12.28
C TYR A 66 5.51 19.92 11.50
N ILE A 67 6.24 18.83 11.26
CA ILE A 67 5.72 17.65 10.54
C ILE A 67 4.52 17.04 11.28
N GLN A 68 4.61 16.92 12.62
CA GLN A 68 3.54 16.38 13.44
C GLN A 68 2.26 17.24 13.34
N GLU A 69 2.39 18.56 13.39
CA GLU A 69 1.27 19.48 13.20
C GLU A 69 0.63 19.34 11.82
N GLU A 70 1.42 19.28 10.75
CA GLU A 70 0.89 19.08 9.39
C GLU A 70 0.15 17.75 9.22
N LEU A 71 0.66 16.66 9.81
CA LEU A 71 0.02 15.34 9.76
C LEU A 71 -1.33 15.30 10.50
N LEU A 72 -1.49 16.14 11.51
CA LEU A 72 -2.74 16.27 12.28
C LEU A 72 -3.76 17.16 11.58
N LYS A 73 -3.37 17.98 10.60
CA LYS A 73 -4.31 18.82 9.85
C LYS A 73 -5.30 17.95 9.08
N ARG A 74 -6.54 18.44 9.01
CA ARG A 74 -7.57 17.81 8.18
C ARG A 74 -7.21 18.05 6.71
N LEU A 75 -6.79 17.00 6.01
CA LEU A 75 -6.71 16.98 4.55
C LEU A 75 -7.93 17.71 3.94
N PRO A 76 -7.72 18.61 2.98
CA PRO A 76 -8.82 19.25 2.28
C PRO A 76 -9.71 18.17 1.64
N ASN A 77 -11.02 18.41 1.64
CA ASN A 77 -11.96 17.57 0.92
C ASN A 77 -11.70 17.73 -0.58
N HIS A 78 -10.78 16.94 -1.14
CA HIS A 78 -10.66 16.80 -2.58
C HIS A 78 -11.92 16.09 -3.08
N SER A 79 -12.59 16.68 -4.07
CA SER A 79 -13.92 16.26 -4.58
C SER A 79 -13.96 14.86 -5.20
N THR A 80 -12.81 14.17 -5.29
CA THR A 80 -12.69 12.77 -5.70
C THR A 80 -13.00 11.76 -4.59
N ASN A 81 -13.07 12.20 -3.34
CA ASN A 81 -13.51 11.36 -2.21
C ASN A 81 -15.05 11.33 -2.16
N GLY A 82 -15.66 10.47 -2.99
CA GLY A 82 -17.09 10.19 -2.93
C GLY A 82 -17.85 10.36 -4.24
N ALA A 83 -17.15 10.45 -5.38
CA ALA A 83 -17.85 10.41 -6.67
C ALA A 83 -18.57 9.07 -6.83
N GLU A 84 -19.86 9.13 -7.13
CA GLU A 84 -20.73 7.99 -7.45
C GLU A 84 -20.06 7.03 -8.45
N GLU A 85 -19.42 7.60 -9.47
CA GLU A 85 -18.61 6.90 -10.48
C GLU A 85 -17.54 5.98 -9.88
N ARG A 86 -16.81 6.41 -8.82
CA ARG A 86 -15.82 5.56 -8.15
C ARG A 86 -16.49 4.35 -7.50
N SER A 87 -17.65 4.56 -6.88
CA SER A 87 -18.38 3.49 -6.19
C SER A 87 -18.93 2.46 -7.19
N GLU A 88 -19.34 2.92 -8.38
CA GLU A 88 -19.79 2.06 -9.46
C GLU A 88 -18.66 1.22 -10.07
N VAL A 89 -17.50 1.84 -10.31
CA VAL A 89 -16.31 1.15 -10.79
C VAL A 89 -15.83 0.13 -9.75
N GLU A 90 -15.76 0.52 -8.47
CA GLU A 90 -15.37 -0.37 -7.39
C GLU A 90 -16.29 -1.59 -7.30
N ARG A 91 -17.61 -1.37 -7.35
CA ARG A 91 -18.58 -2.47 -7.37
C ARG A 91 -18.38 -3.40 -8.56
N SER A 92 -18.15 -2.85 -9.75
CA SER A 92 -17.94 -3.63 -10.97
C SER A 92 -16.68 -4.48 -10.88
N VAL A 93 -15.55 -3.89 -10.46
CA VAL A 93 -14.27 -4.58 -10.28
C VAL A 93 -14.39 -5.71 -9.25
N LEU A 94 -15.08 -5.47 -8.13
CA LEU A 94 -15.23 -6.47 -7.07
C LEU A 94 -16.22 -7.60 -7.45
N SER A 95 -17.18 -7.33 -8.33
CA SER A 95 -18.19 -8.31 -8.76
C SER A 95 -17.70 -9.29 -9.84
N ASP A 96 -16.75 -8.87 -10.68
CA ASP A 96 -16.22 -9.69 -11.77
C ASP A 96 -14.91 -10.37 -11.33
N PRO A 97 -14.87 -11.70 -11.24
CA PRO A 97 -13.68 -12.42 -10.76
C PRO A 97 -12.47 -12.32 -11.70
N ILE A 98 -12.68 -12.11 -13.00
CA ILE A 98 -11.60 -11.95 -13.99
C ILE A 98 -10.97 -10.58 -13.80
N ILE A 99 -11.80 -9.53 -13.72
CA ILE A 99 -11.33 -8.16 -13.46
C ILE A 99 -10.65 -8.08 -12.09
N PHE A 100 -11.25 -8.71 -11.08
CA PHE A 100 -10.68 -8.74 -9.73
C PHE A 100 -9.33 -9.48 -9.68
N GLN A 101 -9.19 -10.60 -10.42
CA GLN A 101 -7.91 -11.30 -10.54
C GLN A 101 -6.85 -10.40 -11.17
N HIS A 102 -7.17 -9.70 -12.27
CA HIS A 102 -6.25 -8.75 -12.86
C HIS A 102 -5.85 -7.63 -11.90
N PHE A 103 -6.79 -7.14 -11.08
CA PHE A 103 -6.50 -6.14 -10.05
C PHE A 103 -5.51 -6.69 -9.01
N ILE A 104 -5.71 -7.93 -8.56
CA ILE A 104 -4.77 -8.61 -7.66
C ILE A 104 -3.40 -8.78 -8.31
N ASP A 105 -3.33 -9.12 -9.60
CA ASP A 105 -2.08 -9.31 -10.33
C ASP A 105 -1.29 -8.00 -10.44
N ILE A 106 -1.97 -6.89 -10.72
CA ILE A 106 -1.36 -5.54 -10.77
C ILE A 106 -0.71 -5.19 -9.42
N TYR A 107 -1.42 -5.46 -8.32
CA TYR A 107 -0.98 -5.08 -6.97
C TYR A 107 -0.30 -6.21 -6.20
N TYR A 108 0.02 -7.33 -6.84
CA TYR A 108 0.53 -8.54 -6.17
C TYR A 108 1.77 -8.24 -5.32
N TYR A 109 2.71 -7.47 -5.87
CA TYR A 109 3.94 -7.11 -5.16
C TYR A 109 3.69 -6.24 -3.94
N ASP A 110 2.67 -5.37 -3.96
CA ASP A 110 2.29 -4.55 -2.81
C ASP A 110 1.81 -5.42 -1.65
N TYR A 111 0.97 -6.42 -1.94
CA TYR A 111 0.52 -7.36 -0.92
C TYR A 111 1.70 -8.08 -0.25
N VAL A 112 2.67 -8.54 -1.06
CA VAL A 112 3.85 -9.28 -0.59
C VAL A 112 4.78 -8.39 0.24
N ILE A 113 5.15 -7.22 -0.28
CA ILE A 113 6.11 -6.30 0.34
C ILE A 113 5.55 -5.76 1.65
N PHE A 114 4.35 -5.20 1.61
CA PHE A 114 3.72 -4.53 2.76
C PHE A 114 3.05 -5.50 3.74
N GLY A 115 3.00 -6.79 3.38
CA GLY A 115 2.45 -7.85 4.24
C GLY A 115 0.93 -7.74 4.44
N TYR A 116 0.21 -7.36 3.39
CA TYR A 116 -1.24 -7.44 3.36
C TYR A 116 -1.66 -8.87 3.01
N LYS A 117 -2.84 -9.28 3.47
CA LYS A 117 -3.41 -10.59 3.11
C LYS A 117 -3.84 -10.54 1.65
N LEU A 118 -3.44 -11.53 0.85
CA LEU A 118 -3.95 -11.68 -0.51
C LEU A 118 -5.47 -11.94 -0.45
N PRO A 119 -6.26 -11.22 -1.26
CA PRO A 119 -7.69 -11.47 -1.34
C PRO A 119 -7.95 -12.88 -1.86
N GLN A 120 -9.00 -13.53 -1.34
CA GLN A 120 -9.42 -14.84 -1.83
C GLN A 120 -10.46 -14.63 -2.92
N ILE A 121 -10.17 -15.05 -4.15
CA ILE A 121 -11.19 -15.13 -5.19
C ILE A 121 -11.88 -16.48 -5.03
N SER A 122 -13.18 -16.47 -4.76
CA SER A 122 -13.98 -17.69 -4.92
C SER A 122 -13.88 -18.12 -6.38
N ARG A 123 -13.09 -19.16 -6.66
CA ARG A 123 -12.92 -19.71 -8.01
C ARG A 123 -14.30 -19.98 -8.59
N ILE A 124 -14.71 -19.24 -9.62
CA ILE A 124 -15.81 -19.69 -10.48
C ILE A 124 -15.28 -20.94 -11.18
N LYS A 125 -15.96 -22.07 -10.97
CA LYS A 125 -15.64 -23.32 -11.69
C LYS A 125 -15.72 -23.02 -13.20
N PRO A 126 -14.75 -23.49 -13.99
CA PRO A 126 -14.79 -23.29 -15.44
C PRO A 126 -16.10 -23.87 -16.01
N GLU A 127 -16.67 -23.16 -16.98
CA GLU A 127 -17.93 -23.45 -17.68
C GLU A 127 -17.84 -24.69 -18.59
N LYS A 128 -17.32 -25.81 -18.07
CA LYS A 128 -17.26 -27.11 -18.77
C LYS A 128 -17.96 -28.24 -18.03
N GLU A 129 -18.84 -27.93 -17.08
CA GLU A 129 -19.71 -28.89 -16.37
C GLU A 129 -21.14 -28.36 -16.26
N ARG A 130 -21.69 -27.83 -17.36
CA ARG A 130 -23.14 -27.75 -17.57
C ARG A 130 -23.47 -28.64 -18.76
N HIS A 131 -23.72 -29.91 -18.49
CA HIS A 131 -24.47 -30.81 -19.37
C HIS A 131 -25.89 -30.90 -18.81
#